data_AF-A0A951RJY8-F1
#
_entry.id   AF-A0A951RJY8-F1
#
_cell.length_a   1.000
_cell.length_b   1.000
_cell.length_c   1.000
_cell.angle_alpha   90.00
_cell.angle_beta   90.00
_cell.angle_gamma   90.00
#
_symmetry.space_group_name_H-M   'P 1'
#
loop_
_entity.id
_entity.type
_entity.pdbx_description
1 polymer ?
#
loop_
_entity_poly.entity_id
_entity_poly.type
_entity_poly.pdbx_seq_one_letter_code
_entity_poly.pdbx_strand_id
1 'polypeptide(L)'
;MGSIIVFTVETHDRYRGRVMVGKELDPSYWFSKKSFHEAYTEKIWWPHLLDRAGAIGAMYGADPLAFAVHAEYINRPVTVIIDKNGIVRFQYRGTFWGDRPTIEQTLKMIETGDFSFEHPQRLKL
;
A
#
# COMPACT_ATOMS: atom_id res chain seq x y z
N MET A 1 20.94 -5.51 12.86
CA MET A 1 19.62 -5.14 12.30
C MET A 1 18.76 -6.39 12.26
N GLY A 2 17.59 -6.37 12.90
CA GLY A 2 16.63 -7.47 12.76
C GLY A 2 16.09 -7.54 11.32
N SER A 3 15.63 -8.72 10.89
CA SER A 3 15.01 -8.89 9.56
C SER A 3 13.74 -8.03 9.46
N ILE A 4 13.75 -7.02 8.60
CA ILE A 4 12.55 -6.28 8.23
C ILE A 4 11.83 -7.11 7.16
N ILE A 5 10.53 -7.31 7.33
CA ILE A 5 9.70 -7.97 6.33
C ILE A 5 8.66 -6.96 5.85
N VAL A 6 8.61 -6.74 4.54
CA VAL A 6 7.67 -5.83 3.89
C VAL A 6 6.63 -6.67 3.17
N PHE A 7 5.37 -6.28 3.27
CA PHE A 7 4.28 -6.87 2.51
C PHE A 7 3.38 -5.77 1.98
N THR A 8 2.85 -5.96 0.77
CA THR A 8 1.78 -5.11 0.24
C THR A 8 0.48 -5.90 0.21
N VAL A 9 -0.59 -5.30 0.73
CA VAL A 9 -1.95 -5.80 0.59
C VAL A 9 -2.68 -4.85 -0.34
N GLU A 10 -3.07 -5.35 -1.50
CA GLU A 10 -3.73 -4.57 -2.53
C GLU A 10 -5.09 -5.20 -2.87
N THR A 11 -6.12 -4.36 -2.96
CA THR A 11 -7.48 -4.78 -3.30
C THR A 11 -8.05 -3.78 -4.31
N HIS A 12 -8.50 -4.31 -5.45
CA HIS A 12 -9.02 -3.52 -6.57
C HIS A 12 -10.49 -3.82 -6.82
N ASP A 13 -11.29 -2.78 -7.07
CA ASP A 13 -12.67 -2.87 -7.54
C ASP A 13 -13.61 -3.65 -6.59
N ARG A 14 -14.75 -4.13 -7.10
CA ARG A 14 -15.77 -4.92 -6.40
C ARG A 14 -15.27 -6.26 -5.83
N TYR A 15 -14.14 -6.77 -6.34
CA TYR A 15 -13.61 -8.06 -5.94
C TYR A 15 -12.36 -7.86 -5.08
N ARG A 16 -12.41 -8.31 -3.82
CA ARG A 16 -11.32 -8.20 -2.82
C ARG A 16 -10.03 -8.98 -3.16
N GLY A 17 -9.79 -9.29 -4.43
CA GLY A 17 -8.52 -9.83 -4.86
C GLY A 17 -8.43 -10.22 -6.32
N ARG A 18 -7.62 -9.46 -7.07
CA ARG A 18 -6.92 -9.93 -8.25
C ARG A 18 -5.42 -9.70 -8.00
N VAL A 19 -4.66 -10.77 -7.81
CA VAL A 19 -3.19 -10.68 -7.83
C VAL A 19 -2.78 -10.42 -9.27
N MET A 20 -2.11 -9.31 -9.51
CA MET A 20 -1.48 -9.06 -10.80
C MET A 20 -0.36 -10.08 -10.96
N VAL A 21 -0.56 -11.07 -11.83
CA VAL A 21 0.41 -12.14 -12.13
C VAL A 21 1.04 -11.96 -13.51
N GLY A 22 0.77 -10.83 -14.15
CA GLY A 22 1.33 -10.52 -15.45
C GLY A 22 0.59 -11.09 -16.64
N LYS A 23 -0.64 -11.55 -16.41
CA LYS A 23 -1.53 -12.06 -17.46
C LYS A 23 -2.69 -11.10 -17.74
N GLU A 24 -2.73 -9.99 -17.02
CA GLU A 24 -3.68 -8.93 -17.19
C GLU A 24 -3.43 -8.16 -18.49
N LEU A 25 -4.49 -7.54 -19.02
CA LEU A 25 -4.33 -6.54 -20.07
C LEU A 25 -3.37 -5.46 -19.54
N ASP A 26 -2.41 -5.08 -20.37
CA ASP A 26 -1.48 -3.98 -20.09
C ASP A 26 -2.02 -2.71 -20.78
N PRO A 27 -2.93 -1.95 -20.13
CA PRO A 27 -3.49 -0.76 -20.72
C PRO A 27 -2.41 0.30 -20.96
N SER A 28 -2.43 0.88 -22.17
CA SER A 28 -1.58 2.02 -22.48
C SER A 28 -2.12 3.27 -21.77
N TYR A 29 -1.38 3.76 -20.78
CA TYR A 29 -1.69 5.03 -20.13
C TYR A 29 -0.91 6.17 -20.77
N TRP A 30 -1.58 7.30 -21.04
CA TRP A 30 -0.99 8.48 -21.69
C TRP A 30 0.23 9.06 -20.96
N PHE A 31 0.35 8.81 -19.66
CA PHE A 31 1.43 9.30 -18.80
C PHE A 31 2.56 8.28 -18.59
N SER A 32 2.42 7.03 -19.03
CA SER A 32 3.45 6.00 -18.87
C SER A 32 4.05 5.60 -20.21
N LYS A 33 5.38 5.68 -20.28
CA LYS A 33 6.16 5.15 -21.43
C LYS A 33 6.58 3.69 -21.24
N LYS A 34 6.23 3.06 -20.11
CA LYS A 34 6.66 1.70 -19.75
C LYS A 34 5.44 0.84 -19.41
N SER A 35 5.54 -0.45 -19.72
CA SER A 35 4.59 -1.47 -19.28
C SER A 35 4.49 -1.46 -17.75
N PHE A 36 3.27 -1.42 -17.22
CA PHE A 36 3.06 -1.57 -15.78
C PHE A 36 3.34 -2.99 -15.34
N HIS A 37 3.08 -3.95 -16.23
CA HIS A 37 3.38 -5.35 -15.99
C HIS A 37 4.89 -5.57 -15.79
N GLU A 38 5.74 -5.14 -16.73
CA GLU A 38 7.21 -5.29 -16.60
C GLU A 38 7.73 -4.61 -15.32
N ALA A 39 7.27 -3.38 -15.07
CA ALA A 39 7.67 -2.65 -13.86
C ALA A 39 7.27 -3.38 -12.57
N TYR A 40 6.09 -4.01 -12.55
CA TYR A 40 5.59 -4.75 -11.40
C TYR A 40 6.37 -6.05 -11.18
N THR A 41 6.63 -6.84 -12.23
CA THR A 41 7.33 -8.13 -12.09
C THR A 41 8.83 -7.99 -11.85
N GLU A 42 9.48 -6.96 -12.38
CA GLU A 42 10.94 -6.80 -12.28
C GLU A 42 11.39 -6.03 -11.04
N LYS A 43 10.57 -5.09 -10.55
CA LYS A 43 10.99 -4.15 -9.50
C LYS A 43 10.44 -4.47 -8.12
N ILE A 44 9.45 -5.33 -8.04
CA ILE A 44 8.87 -5.75 -6.76
C ILE A 44 9.62 -6.97 -6.26
N TRP A 45 10.24 -6.82 -5.10
CA TRP A 45 11.11 -7.83 -4.49
C TRP A 45 10.61 -8.30 -3.12
N TRP A 46 9.42 -7.85 -2.72
CA TRP A 46 8.75 -8.26 -1.48
C TRP A 46 7.42 -8.96 -1.78
N PRO A 47 6.87 -9.76 -0.85
CA PRO A 47 5.67 -10.52 -1.12
C PRO A 47 4.42 -9.63 -1.17
N HIS A 48 3.54 -9.94 -2.11
CA HIS A 48 2.23 -9.31 -2.26
C HIS A 48 1.16 -10.28 -1.75
N LEU A 49 0.40 -9.84 -0.74
CA LEU A 49 -0.63 -10.64 -0.08
C LEU A 49 -2.00 -10.28 -0.64
N LEU A 50 -2.83 -11.30 -0.84
CA LEU A 50 -4.20 -11.15 -1.33
C LEU A 50 -5.19 -11.29 -0.17
N ASP A 51 -5.86 -10.20 0.21
CA ASP A 51 -6.85 -10.21 1.29
C ASP A 51 -8.27 -10.49 0.80
N ARG A 52 -8.51 -11.72 0.31
CA ARG A 52 -9.81 -12.11 -0.27
C ARG A 52 -10.99 -11.93 0.68
N ALA A 53 -10.78 -12.12 1.98
CA ALA A 53 -11.80 -11.96 3.01
C ALA A 53 -12.02 -10.49 3.39
N GLY A 54 -11.06 -9.60 3.09
CA GLY A 54 -11.03 -8.22 3.58
C GLY A 54 -10.73 -8.11 5.08
N ALA A 55 -10.24 -9.18 5.71
CA ALA A 55 -10.03 -9.22 7.15
C ALA A 55 -8.85 -8.35 7.58
N ILE A 56 -7.77 -8.35 6.78
CA ILE A 56 -6.58 -7.54 7.02
C ILE A 56 -6.87 -6.07 6.73
N GLY A 57 -7.57 -5.79 5.63
CA GLY A 57 -8.02 -4.45 5.26
C GLY A 57 -8.91 -3.83 6.33
N ALA A 58 -9.87 -4.60 6.86
CA ALA A 58 -10.73 -4.15 7.95
C ALA A 58 -9.94 -3.92 9.25
N MET A 59 -9.02 -4.84 9.60
CA MET A 59 -8.17 -4.73 10.79
C MET A 59 -7.33 -3.45 10.81
N TYR A 60 -6.77 -3.06 9.66
CA TYR A 60 -5.88 -1.91 9.56
C TYR A 60 -6.53 -0.66 8.94
N GLY A 61 -7.84 -0.66 8.72
CA GLY A 61 -8.60 0.52 8.26
C GLY A 61 -8.37 0.90 6.80
N ALA A 62 -7.97 -0.06 5.97
CA ALA A 62 -7.96 0.07 4.51
C ALA A 62 -9.32 -0.28 3.88
N ASP A 63 -10.17 -1.04 4.57
CA ASP A 63 -11.56 -1.40 4.19
C ASP A 63 -12.52 -0.92 5.30
N PRO A 64 -13.76 -0.47 4.99
CA PRO A 64 -14.40 -0.34 3.68
C PRO A 64 -14.12 0.99 2.96
N LEU A 65 -13.13 1.75 3.44
CA LEU A 65 -12.82 3.06 2.88
C LEU A 65 -12.18 2.89 1.49
N ALA A 66 -12.77 3.52 0.47
CA ALA A 66 -12.26 3.45 -0.90
C ALA A 66 -11.95 4.86 -1.44
N PHE A 67 -10.97 4.92 -2.34
CA PHE A 67 -10.72 6.08 -3.20
C PHE A 67 -11.13 5.76 -4.63
N ALA A 68 -11.70 6.75 -5.31
CA ALA A 68 -11.83 6.72 -6.76
C ALA A 68 -10.52 7.22 -7.36
N VAL A 69 -9.82 6.35 -8.07
CA VAL A 69 -8.59 6.70 -8.81
C VAL A 69 -8.80 6.33 -10.26
N HIS A 70 -8.62 7.31 -11.15
CA HIS A 70 -8.95 7.19 -12.57
C HIS A 70 -10.40 6.70 -12.80
N ALA A 71 -10.59 5.45 -13.21
CA ALA A 71 -11.89 4.83 -13.49
C ALA A 71 -12.25 3.71 -12.50
N GLU A 72 -11.48 3.55 -11.42
CA GLU A 72 -11.56 2.39 -10.51
C GLU A 72 -11.73 2.84 -9.05
N TYR A 73 -12.44 2.03 -8.27
CA TYR A 73 -12.44 2.13 -6.81
C TYR A 73 -11.33 1.23 -6.26
N ILE A 74 -10.46 1.80 -5.45
CA ILE A 74 -9.39 1.09 -4.77
C ILE A 74 -9.51 1.30 -3.26
N ASN A 75 -8.96 0.40 -2.46
CA ASN A 75 -8.90 0.60 -1.01
C ASN A 75 -8.16 1.89 -0.65
N ARG A 76 -8.53 2.47 0.49
CA ARG A 76 -7.77 3.57 1.06
C ARG A 76 -6.34 3.09 1.30
N PRO A 77 -5.32 3.81 0.81
CA PRO A 77 -3.93 3.53 1.09
C PRO A 77 -3.66 3.61 2.59
N VAL A 78 -3.04 2.57 3.16
CA VAL A 78 -2.64 2.54 4.56
C VAL A 78 -1.21 2.00 4.67
N THR A 79 -0.39 2.67 5.48
CA THR A 79 0.93 2.17 5.90
C THR A 79 0.86 1.74 7.37
N VAL A 80 1.34 0.54 7.68
CA VAL A 80 1.39 0.00 9.05
C VAL A 80 2.79 -0.52 9.32
N ILE A 81 3.34 -0.19 10.49
CA ILE A 81 4.59 -0.79 11.01
C ILE A 81 4.24 -1.60 12.25
N ILE A 82 4.57 -2.89 12.22
CA ILE A 82 4.32 -3.85 13.29
C ILE A 82 5.68 -4.33 13.79
N ASP A 83 5.90 -4.31 15.10
CA ASP A 83 7.13 -4.84 15.68
C ASP A 83 7.13 -6.37 15.78
N LYS A 84 8.28 -6.93 16.19
CA LYS A 84 8.46 -8.38 16.36
C LYS A 84 7.55 -9.04 17.41
N ASN A 85 6.92 -8.26 18.28
CA ASN A 85 5.98 -8.75 19.29
C ASN A 85 4.53 -8.67 18.79
N GLY A 86 4.31 -8.26 17.53
CA GLY A 86 2.98 -8.07 16.97
C GLY A 86 2.32 -6.75 17.35
N ILE A 87 3.08 -5.80 17.91
CA ILE A 87 2.54 -4.51 18.35
C ILE A 87 2.61 -3.51 17.19
N VAL A 88 1.48 -2.88 16.88
CA VAL A 88 1.44 -1.76 15.92
C VAL A 88 2.18 -0.57 16.51
N ARG A 89 3.29 -0.17 15.88
CA ARG A 89 4.09 0.99 16.27
C ARG A 89 3.72 2.24 15.50
N PHE A 90 3.19 2.07 14.29
CA PHE A 90 2.76 3.14 13.43
C PHE A 90 1.60 2.69 12.54
N GLN A 91 0.62 3.56 12.36
CA GLN A 91 -0.44 3.38 11.39
C GLN A 91 -0.75 4.73 10.76
N TYR A 92 -0.68 4.80 9.43
CA TYR A 92 -1.00 5.98 8.67
C TYR A 92 -2.04 5.66 7.62
N ARG A 93 -3.25 6.18 7.83
CA ARG A 93 -4.35 6.09 6.86
C ARG A 93 -4.25 7.30 5.95
N GLY A 94 -3.98 7.05 4.67
CA GLY A 94 -3.88 8.08 3.66
C GLY A 94 -5.20 8.80 3.45
N THR A 95 -5.12 10.08 3.14
CA THR A 95 -6.23 10.98 2.82
C THR A 95 -6.36 11.23 1.33
N PHE A 96 -5.30 10.97 0.56
CA PHE A 96 -5.33 10.84 -0.89
C PHE A 96 -4.24 9.83 -1.33
N TRP A 97 -4.07 9.61 -2.63
CA TRP A 97 -3.17 8.54 -3.12
C TRP A 97 -1.71 8.68 -2.65
N GLY A 98 -1.22 9.92 -2.57
CA GLY A 98 0.20 10.26 -2.43
C GLY A 98 0.63 10.81 -1.06
N ASP A 99 -0.23 10.77 -0.03
CA ASP A 99 0.11 11.34 1.29
C ASP A 99 0.71 10.34 2.28
N ARG A 100 0.97 9.11 1.83
CA ARG A 100 1.67 8.09 2.62
C ARG A 100 3.16 8.44 2.76
N PRO A 101 3.82 7.96 3.83
CA PRO A 101 5.27 7.99 3.88
C PRO A 101 5.87 7.18 2.71
N THR A 102 7.00 7.64 2.19
CA THR A 102 7.78 6.88 1.20
C THR A 102 8.40 5.64 1.83
N ILE A 103 8.96 4.75 1.00
CA ILE A 103 9.72 3.58 1.50
C ILE A 103 10.91 4.06 2.35
N GLU A 104 11.65 5.06 1.90
CA GLU A 104 12.81 5.61 2.61
C GLU A 104 12.41 6.21 3.96
N GLN A 105 11.31 6.97 4.01
CA GLN A 105 10.77 7.50 5.25
C GLN A 105 10.35 6.37 6.19
N THR A 106 9.69 5.34 5.67
CA THR A 106 9.27 4.17 6.44
C THR A 106 10.43 3.40 7.03
N LEU A 107 11.49 3.16 6.25
CA LEU A 107 12.71 2.51 6.73
C LEU A 107 13.42 3.36 7.78
N LYS A 108 13.47 4.69 7.59
CA LYS A 108 14.02 5.61 8.59
C LYS A 108 13.25 5.53 9.91
N MET A 109 11.92 5.50 9.88
CA MET A 109 11.10 5.32 11.09
C MET A 109 11.44 4.01 11.82
N ILE A 110 11.64 2.91 11.07
CA ILE A 110 12.03 1.61 11.65
C ILE A 110 13.43 1.67 12.26
N GLU A 111 14.37 2.33 11.59
CA GLU A 111 15.77 2.44 12.03
C GLU A 111 15.92 3.31 13.28
N THR A 112 15.26 4.46 13.32
CA THR A 112 15.37 5.42 14.43
C THR A 112 14.39 5.13 15.57
N GLY A 113 13.32 4.37 15.31
CA GLY A 113 12.20 4.22 16.23
C GLY A 113 11.35 5.49 16.38
N ASP A 114 11.58 6.51 15.55
CA ASP A 114 10.79 7.72 15.50
C ASP A 114 9.64 7.54 14.50
N PHE A 115 8.43 7.42 15.01
CA PHE A 115 7.21 7.23 14.23
C PHE A 115 6.41 8.53 14.03
N SER A 116 7.04 9.69 14.24
CA SER A 116 6.42 11.00 14.01
C SER A 116 6.40 11.34 12.51
N PHE A 117 5.40 10.83 11.81
CA PHE A 117 5.16 11.18 10.41
C PHE A 117 3.82 11.89 10.24
N GLU A 118 3.86 13.06 9.62
CA GLU A 118 2.69 13.76 9.12
C GLU A 118 2.99 14.37 7.74
N HIS A 119 2.13 14.07 6.77
CA HIS A 119 2.27 14.62 5.42
C HIS A 119 1.91 16.12 5.42
N PRO A 120 2.71 17.01 4.80
CA PRO A 120 2.47 18.46 4.83
C PRO A 120 1.12 18.89 4.26
N GLN A 121 0.57 18.09 3.34
CA GLN A 121 -0.72 18.34 2.68
C GLN A 121 -1.82 17.39 3.18
N ARG A 122 -1.66 16.78 4.35
CA ARG A 122 -2.67 15.87 4.89
C ARG A 122 -4.03 16.57 4.94
N LEU A 123 -5.04 15.98 4.30
CA LEU A 123 -6.37 16.55 4.29
C LEU A 123 -7.02 16.35 5.65
N LYS A 124 -7.72 17.37 6.14
CA LYS A 124 -8.56 17.24 7.33
C LYS A 124 -9.83 16.51 6.93
N LEU A 125 -10.13 15.42 7.65
CA LEU A 125 -11.36 14.65 7.51
C LEU A 125 -12.52 15.35 8.24
#